data_AF-A0A5J4QFV8-F1
#
_entry.id   AF-A0A5J4QFV8-F1
#
_cell.length_a   1.000
_cell.length_b   1.000
_cell.length_c   1.000
_cell.angle_alpha   90.00
_cell.angle_beta   90.00
_cell.angle_gamma   90.00
#
_symmetry.space_group_name_H-M   'P 1'
#
loop_
_entity.id
_entity.type
_entity.pdbx_description
1 polymer ?
#
loop_
_entity_poly.entity_id
_entity_poly.type
_entity_poly.pdbx_seq_one_letter_code
_entity_poly.pdbx_strand_id
1 'polypeptide(L)' 'ELKLQQAKDLLRTTQYPIKEIASIMNFDDVEYFFMFFKKKLHRTPLEYRNFSQGTMKGT' A
#
# COMPACT_ATOMS: atom_id res chain seq x y z
N GLU A 1 -1.60 12.69 -8.10
CA GLU A 1 -1.87 11.43 -8.84
C GLU A 1 -3.02 10.68 -8.19
N LEU A 2 -4.11 10.47 -8.92
CA LEU A 2 -5.29 9.74 -8.45
C LEU A 2 -4.94 8.30 -8.00
N LYS A 3 -4.06 7.62 -8.76
CA LYS A 3 -3.62 6.25 -8.48
C LYS A 3 -2.93 6.12 -7.11
N LEU A 4 -2.06 7.08 -6.76
CA LEU A 4 -1.39 7.08 -5.46
C LEU A 4 -2.38 7.33 -4.32
N GLN A 5 -3.36 8.22 -4.52
CA GLN A 5 -4.35 8.52 -3.50
C GLN A 5 -5.24 7.30 -3.21
N GLN A 6 -5.70 6.61 -4.26
CA GLN A 6 -6.46 5.36 -4.13
C GLN A 6 -5.66 4.28 -3.37
N ALA A 7 -4.37 4.13 -3.67
CA ALA A 7 -3.51 3.19 -2.94
C ALA A 7 -3.45 3.52 -1.44
N LYS A 8 -3.25 4.78 -1.09
CA LYS A 8 -3.22 5.24 0.31
C LYS A 8 -4.55 4.97 1.02
N ASP A 9 -5.66 5.27 0.36
CA ASP A 9 -6.99 5.06 0.94
C ASP A 9 -7.25 3.58 1.18
N LEU A 10 -6.99 2.70 0.21
CA LEU A 10 -7.12 1.25 0.41
C LEU A 10 -6.21 0.74 1.54
N LEU A 11 -4.97 1.22 1.62
CA LEU A 11 -4.03 0.83 2.68
C LEU A 11 -4.46 1.30 4.07
N ARG A 12 -5.15 2.44 4.18
CA ARG A 12 -5.58 3.05 5.44
C ARG A 12 -6.92 2.51 5.91
N THR A 13 -7.88 2.33 5.01
CA THR A 13 -9.28 2.04 5.37
C THR A 13 -9.65 0.56 5.33
N THR A 14 -8.79 -0.29 4.76
CA THR A 14 -9.05 -1.73 4.63
C THR A 14 -7.98 -2.59 5.31
N GLN A 15 -8.30 -3.86 5.53
CA GLN A 15 -7.36 -4.87 6.03
C GLN A 15 -6.90 -5.82 4.91
N TYR A 16 -7.18 -5.51 3.64
CA TYR A 16 -6.84 -6.38 2.52
C TYR A 16 -5.34 -6.67 2.47
N PRO A 17 -4.91 -7.91 2.19
CA PRO A 17 -3.52 -8.22 1.87
C PRO A 17 -2.98 -7.28 0.79
N ILE A 18 -1.68 -6.94 0.85
CA ILE A 18 -1.03 -6.06 -0.14
C ILE A 18 -1.22 -6.57 -1.58
N LYS A 19 -1.20 -7.90 -1.77
CA LYS A 19 -1.47 -8.56 -3.05
C LYS A 19 -2.88 -8.27 -3.60
N GLU A 20 -3.89 -8.23 -2.73
CA GLU A 20 -5.27 -7.97 -3.13
C GLU A 20 -5.46 -6.50 -3.48
N ILE A 21 -4.81 -5.59 -2.74
CA ILE A 21 -4.79 -4.17 -3.10
C ILE A 21 -4.14 -3.95 -4.47
N ALA A 22 -3.03 -4.63 -4.77
CA ALA A 22 -2.40 -4.56 -6.08
C ALA A 22 -3.38 -5.01 -7.19
N SER A 23 -4.08 -6.13 -6.98
CA SER A 23 -5.10 -6.64 -7.90
C SER A 23 -6.28 -5.68 -8.07
N ILE A 24 -6.84 -5.12 -6.98
CA ILE A 24 -7.94 -4.13 -7.02
C ILE A 24 -7.52 -2.88 -7.81
N MET A 25 -6.26 -2.50 -7.72
CA MET A 25 -5.70 -1.36 -8.43
C MET A 25 -5.29 -1.66 -9.88
N ASN A 26 -5.61 -2.86 -10.38
CA ASN A 26 -5.26 -3.37 -11.71
C ASN A 26 -3.75 -3.30 -11.97
N PHE A 27 -2.95 -3.71 -10.99
CA PHE A 27 -1.53 -4.00 -11.23
C PHE A 27 -1.40 -5.47 -11.59
N ASP A 28 -0.67 -5.73 -12.69
CA ASP A 28 -0.41 -7.09 -13.18
C ASP A 28 0.43 -7.91 -12.19
N ASP A 29 1.24 -7.22 -11.38
CA ASP A 29 2.12 -7.83 -10.40
C ASP A 29 2.28 -6.98 -9.12
N VAL A 30 2.47 -7.68 -8.00
CA VAL A 30 2.58 -7.10 -6.66
C VAL A 30 3.91 -6.35 -6.48
N GLU A 31 5.00 -6.81 -7.07
CA GLU A 31 6.31 -6.15 -7.03
C GLU A 31 6.26 -4.84 -7.80
N TYR A 32 5.54 -4.78 -8.92
CA TYR A 32 5.33 -3.52 -9.64
C TYR A 32 4.51 -2.52 -8.81
N PHE A 33 3.43 -2.95 -8.15
CA PHE A 33 2.73 -2.12 -7.18
C PHE A 33 3.66 -1.61 -6.06
N PHE A 34 4.47 -2.50 -5.51
CA PHE A 34 5.41 -2.19 -4.44
C PHE A 34 6.45 -1.14 -4.86
N MET A 35 7.08 -1.33 -6.01
CA MET A 35 8.05 -0.39 -6.60
C MET A 35 7.40 0.96 -6.91
N PHE A 36 6.21 0.96 -7.52
CA PHE A 36 5.43 2.18 -7.78
C PHE A 36 5.19 2.97 -6.50
N PHE A 37 4.68 2.31 -5.45
CA PHE A 37 4.32 2.96 -4.20
C PHE A 37 5.57 3.48 -3.45
N LYS A 38 6.62 2.64 -3.36
CA LYS A 38 7.89 3.01 -2.74
C LYS A 38 8.57 4.16 -3.48
N LYS A 39 8.53 4.20 -4.81
CA LYS A 39 9.07 5.33 -5.59
C LYS A 39 8.34 6.63 -5.31
N LYS A 40 7.04 6.58 -5.02
CA LYS A 40 6.21 7.78 -4.80
C LYS A 40 6.22 8.31 -3.37
N LEU A 41 6.39 7.45 -2.38
CA LEU A 41 6.33 7.83 -0.96
C LEU A 41 7.61 7.54 -0.17
N HIS A 42 8.61 6.93 -0.80
CA HIS A 42 9.84 6.48 -0.15
C HIS A 42 9.59 5.54 1.05
N ARG A 43 8.44 4.86 1.05
CA ARG A 43 7.98 3.90 2.06
C ARG A 43 7.28 2.75 1.37
N THR A 44 7.41 1.55 1.92
CA THR A 44 6.69 0.38 1.42
C THR A 44 5.18 0.51 1.71
N PRO A 45 4.30 -0.15 0.93
CA PRO A 45 2.87 -0.20 1.23
C PRO A 45 2.59 -0.69 2.67
N LEU A 46 3.36 -1.66 3.16
CA LEU A 46 3.21 -2.22 4.51
C LEU A 46 3.64 -1.23 5.59
N GLU A 47 4.79 -0.57 5.43
CA GLU A 47 5.23 0.50 6.34
C GLU A 47 4.21 1.62 6.42
N TYR A 48 3.66 2.03 5.26
CA TYR A 48 2.63 3.05 5.20
C TYR A 48 1.35 2.62 5.92
N ARG A 49 0.89 1.37 5.70
CA ARG A 49 -0.26 0.81 6.41
C ARG A 49 -0.04 0.85 7.92
N ASN A 50 1.06 0.28 8.39
CA ASN A 50 1.36 0.18 9.82
C ASN A 50 1.43 1.56 10.49
N PHE A 51 2.04 2.53 9.80
CA PHE A 51 2.06 3.91 10.24
C PHE A 51 0.65 4.53 10.28
N SER A 52 -0.16 4.32 9.24
CA SER A 52 -1.49 4.92 9.12
C SER A 52 -2.55 4.31 10.05
N GLN A 53 -2.43 3.02 10.37
CA GLN A 53 -3.39 2.27 11.19
C GLN A 53 -2.96 2.19 12.66
N GLY A 54 -1.81 2.77 13.03
CA GLY A 54 -1.32 2.75 14.40
C GLY A 54 -0.93 1.36 14.91
N THR A 55 -0.78 0.37 14.02
CA THR A 55 -0.33 -0.96 14.40
C THR A 55 1.20 -0.92 14.58
N MET A 56 1.65 -0.44 15.74
CA MET A 56 3.00 -0.68 16.22
C MET A 56 3.19 -2.19 16.40
N LYS A 57 3.79 -2.87 15.41
CA LYS A 57 4.49 -4.13 15.69
C LYS A 57 5.81 -3.77 16.35
N GLY A 58 5.79 -3.61 17.67
CA GLY A 58 7.00 -3.72 18.48
C GLY A 58 7.31 -5.20 18.63
N THR A 59 8.22 -5.72 17.81
CA THR A 59 9.04 -6.93 18.01
C THR A 59 10.13 -6.94 16.95
#